data_AF-A0A085VXF1-F1
#
_entry.id   AF-A0A085VXF1-F1
#
_cell.length_a   1.000
_cell.length_b   1.000
_cell.length_c   1.000
_cell.angle_alpha   90.00
_cell.angle_beta   90.00
_cell.angle_gamma   90.00
#
_symmetry.space_group_name_H-M   'P 1'
#
loop_
_entity.id
_entity.type
_entity.pdbx_description
1 polymer ?
#
loop_
_entity_poly.entity_id
_entity_poly.type
_entity_poly.pdbx_seq_one_letter_code
_entity_poly.pdbx_strand_id
1 'polypeptide(L)'
;MPSVSPALRWEVLRALDKAAEDVAHGHPSLQVAFHYLRLTKAAWAEVDKALDAVRFDVRAELLEEFALSEGGHSSEGQRLRDRLAVAEGNGHLPWESPEGHTRRQCVALLFIARELAKRLPVVGAGPLLPSLPLTRSTS
;
A
#
# COMPACT_ATOMS: atom_id res chain seq x y z
N MET A 1 4.96 -7.90 17.95
CA MET A 1 4.56 -8.08 16.54
C MET A 1 5.83 -8.26 15.71
N PRO A 2 5.88 -9.23 14.78
CA PRO A 2 7.06 -9.41 13.93
C PRO A 2 7.22 -8.18 13.05
N SER A 3 8.45 -7.68 13.00
CA SER A 3 8.81 -6.44 12.33
C SER A 3 9.18 -6.63 10.86
N VAL A 4 8.83 -5.65 10.01
CA VAL A 4 9.08 -5.68 8.56
C VAL A 4 10.49 -5.17 8.27
N SER A 5 11.29 -5.90 7.50
CA SER A 5 12.62 -5.45 7.07
C SER A 5 12.53 -4.29 6.06
N PRO A 6 13.56 -3.43 5.93
CA PRO A 6 13.54 -2.34 4.95
C PRO A 6 13.33 -2.81 3.51
N ALA A 7 13.95 -3.93 3.14
CA ALA A 7 13.83 -4.53 1.81
C ALA A 7 12.42 -5.04 1.54
N LEU A 8 11.84 -5.74 2.52
CA LEU A 8 10.46 -6.24 2.43
C LEU A 8 9.46 -5.09 2.29
N ARG A 9 9.65 -4.01 3.05
CA ARG A 9 8.83 -2.80 2.91
C ARG A 9 8.93 -2.22 1.51
N TRP A 10 10.14 -2.03 1.01
CA TRP A 10 10.33 -1.45 -0.32
C TRP A 10 9.65 -2.29 -1.40
N GLU A 11 9.76 -3.63 -1.30
CA GLU A 11 9.10 -4.57 -2.21
C GLU A 11 7.58 -4.41 -2.16
N VAL A 12 6.97 -4.36 -0.97
CA VAL A 12 5.53 -4.16 -0.76
C VAL A 12 5.06 -2.80 -1.32
N LEU A 13 5.77 -1.73 -0.99
CA LEU A 13 5.43 -0.37 -1.45
C LEU A 13 5.50 -0.26 -2.97
N ARG A 14 6.54 -0.82 -3.59
CA ARG A 14 6.68 -0.87 -5.05
C ARG A 14 5.56 -1.70 -5.67
N ALA A 15 5.18 -2.80 -5.04
CA ALA A 15 4.14 -3.69 -5.55
C ALA A 15 2.77 -3.01 -5.60
N LEU A 16 2.36 -2.38 -4.49
CA LEU A 16 1.11 -1.64 -4.39
C LEU A 16 1.08 -0.46 -5.37
N ASP A 17 2.21 0.24 -5.50
CA ASP A 17 2.34 1.38 -6.41
C ASP A 17 2.23 0.98 -7.89
N LYS A 18 2.87 -0.13 -8.27
CA LYS A 18 2.82 -0.66 -9.64
C LYS A 18 1.44 -1.24 -9.95
N ALA A 19 0.84 -1.98 -9.02
CA ALA A 19 -0.52 -2.47 -9.20
C ALA A 19 -1.52 -1.33 -9.38
N ALA A 20 -1.39 -0.23 -8.63
CA ALA A 20 -2.25 0.95 -8.79
C ALA A 20 -2.11 1.60 -10.18
N GLU A 21 -0.88 1.68 -10.69
CA GLU A 21 -0.61 2.16 -12.04
C GLU A 21 -1.21 1.23 -13.10
N ASP A 22 -1.00 -0.07 -12.99
CA ASP A 22 -1.49 -1.07 -13.95
C ASP A 22 -3.03 -1.11 -14.00
N VAL A 23 -3.67 -1.08 -12.83
CA VAL A 23 -5.14 -0.99 -12.72
C VAL A 23 -5.66 0.30 -13.36
N ALA A 24 -5.03 1.45 -13.08
CA ALA A 24 -5.42 2.73 -13.69
C ALA A 24 -5.35 2.68 -15.22
N HIS A 25 -4.32 2.05 -15.79
CA HIS A 25 -4.09 1.95 -17.23
C HIS A 25 -4.85 0.79 -17.91
N GLY A 26 -5.83 0.19 -17.24
CA GLY A 26 -6.77 -0.72 -17.89
C GLY A 26 -6.42 -2.20 -17.77
N HIS A 27 -5.61 -2.60 -16.79
CA HIS A 27 -5.51 -4.02 -16.47
C HIS A 27 -6.89 -4.63 -16.16
N PRO A 28 -7.12 -5.89 -16.53
CA PRO A 28 -8.45 -6.50 -16.44
C PRO A 28 -8.84 -6.91 -15.02
N SER A 29 -7.88 -7.17 -14.12
CA SER A 29 -8.16 -7.50 -12.72
C SER A 29 -6.96 -7.22 -11.82
N LEU A 30 -7.22 -7.15 -10.50
CA LEU A 30 -6.19 -6.99 -9.48
C LEU A 30 -5.19 -8.16 -9.49
N GLN A 31 -5.69 -9.39 -9.65
CA GLN A 31 -4.86 -10.60 -9.67
C GLN A 31 -3.84 -10.55 -10.81
N VAL A 32 -4.24 -10.09 -12.00
CA VAL A 32 -3.35 -9.95 -13.15
C VAL A 32 -2.32 -8.84 -12.91
N ALA A 33 -2.71 -7.72 -12.29
CA ALA A 33 -1.79 -6.63 -11.97
C ALA A 33 -0.65 -7.08 -11.03
N PHE A 34 -0.95 -7.94 -10.05
CA PHE A 34 0.08 -8.47 -9.16
C PHE A 34 0.88 -9.65 -9.72
N HIS A 35 0.31 -10.44 -10.64
CA HIS A 35 0.91 -11.68 -11.15
C HIS A 35 2.35 -11.48 -11.68
N TYR A 36 2.61 -10.36 -12.36
CA TYR A 36 3.90 -10.09 -13.00
C TYR A 36 4.97 -9.53 -12.06
N LEU A 37 4.63 -9.21 -10.81
CA LEU A 37 5.54 -8.50 -9.88
C LEU A 37 6.56 -9.42 -9.19
N ARG A 38 6.45 -10.74 -9.38
CA ARG A 38 7.37 -11.78 -8.85
C ARG A 38 7.73 -11.56 -7.37
N LEU A 39 6.71 -11.24 -6.55
CA LEU A 39 6.91 -10.96 -5.13
C LEU A 39 7.36 -12.22 -4.37
N THR A 40 8.21 -12.01 -3.36
CA THR A 40 8.52 -13.05 -2.39
C THR A 40 7.25 -13.46 -1.61
N LYS A 41 7.24 -14.67 -1.03
CA LYS A 41 6.12 -15.14 -0.19
C LYS A 41 5.86 -14.18 0.99
N ALA A 42 6.92 -13.59 1.55
CA ALA A 42 6.80 -12.61 2.62
C ALA A 42 6.16 -11.30 2.13
N ALA A 43 6.57 -10.80 0.96
CA ALA A 43 5.99 -9.58 0.38
C ALA A 43 4.51 -9.79 0.02
N TRP A 44 4.16 -10.95 -0.53
CA TRP A 44 2.76 -11.33 -0.75
C TRP A 44 1.92 -11.27 0.52
N ALA A 45 2.41 -11.87 1.61
CA ALA A 45 1.68 -11.87 2.88
C ALA A 45 1.50 -10.45 3.45
N GLU A 46 2.45 -9.54 3.27
CA GLU A 46 2.32 -8.16 3.71
C GLU A 46 1.42 -7.32 2.79
N VAL A 47 1.42 -7.57 1.47
CA VAL A 47 0.48 -6.97 0.53
C VAL A 47 -0.96 -7.40 0.88
N ASP A 48 -1.20 -8.70 1.09
CA ASP A 48 -2.52 -9.21 1.43
C ASP A 48 -3.03 -8.59 2.74
N LYS A 49 -2.19 -8.51 3.79
CA LYS A 49 -2.54 -7.83 5.04
C LYS A 49 -2.91 -6.36 4.83
N ALA A 50 -2.15 -5.64 4.01
CA ALA A 50 -2.39 -4.24 3.74
C ALA A 50 -3.70 -4.02 2.98
N LEU A 51 -4.04 -4.91 2.04
CA LEU A 51 -5.30 -4.89 1.30
C LEU A 51 -6.50 -5.29 2.17
N ASP A 52 -6.38 -6.36 2.96
CA ASP A 52 -7.42 -6.80 3.89
C ASP A 52 -7.75 -5.73 4.94
N ALA A 53 -6.76 -4.93 5.34
CA ALA A 53 -6.98 -3.82 6.28
C ALA A 53 -7.86 -2.70 5.72
N VAL A 54 -7.95 -2.56 4.38
CA VAL A 54 -8.66 -1.44 3.72
C VAL A 54 -9.84 -1.90 2.86
N ARG A 55 -10.03 -3.21 2.67
CA ARG A 55 -11.01 -3.77 1.73
C ARG A 55 -12.46 -3.29 1.96
N PHE A 56 -12.80 -2.90 3.19
CA PHE A 56 -14.12 -2.40 3.55
C PHE A 56 -14.18 -0.88 3.76
N ASP A 57 -13.06 -0.18 3.61
CA ASP A 57 -12.93 1.26 3.94
C ASP A 57 -13.31 2.20 2.78
N VAL A 58 -13.86 1.70 1.67
CA VAL A 58 -14.24 2.56 0.53
C VAL A 58 -15.57 3.27 0.78
N ARG A 59 -15.57 4.23 1.70
CA ARG A 59 -16.54 5.32 1.63
C ARG A 59 -16.02 6.32 0.60
N ALA A 60 -16.87 6.78 -0.31
CA ALA A 60 -16.50 7.80 -1.29
C ALA A 60 -15.87 9.04 -0.64
N GLU A 61 -16.32 9.35 0.58
CA GLU A 61 -15.79 10.42 1.44
C GLU A 61 -14.31 10.24 1.80
N LEU A 62 -13.85 9.00 2.07
CA LEU A 62 -12.44 8.72 2.40
C LEU A 62 -11.51 8.94 1.20
N LEU A 63 -12.01 8.76 -0.03
CA LEU A 63 -11.26 8.99 -1.25
C LEU A 63 -11.02 10.47 -1.51
N GLU A 64 -12.05 11.28 -1.29
CA GLU A 64 -11.99 12.73 -1.41
C GLU A 64 -11.19 13.31 -0.25
N GLU A 65 -11.43 12.85 0.98
CA GLU A 65 -10.70 13.30 2.16
C GLU A 65 -9.22 12.94 2.06
N PHE A 66 -8.81 11.75 1.58
CA PHE A 66 -7.37 11.47 1.36
C PHE A 66 -6.76 12.31 0.23
N ALA A 67 -7.48 12.51 -0.89
CA ALA A 67 -7.00 13.32 -2.00
C ALA A 67 -6.86 14.81 -1.63
N LEU A 68 -7.60 15.26 -0.60
CA LEU A 68 -7.64 16.64 -0.12
C LEU A 68 -6.81 16.88 1.17
N SER A 69 -6.70 15.91 2.08
CA SER A 69 -6.16 16.09 3.44
C SER A 69 -4.64 15.87 3.55
N GLU A 70 -4.04 14.95 2.78
CA GLU A 70 -2.58 14.77 2.73
C GLU A 70 -1.97 15.58 1.58
N GLY A 71 -2.14 16.90 1.66
CA GLY A 71 -1.50 17.84 0.77
C GLY A 71 -2.04 17.76 -0.65
N GLY A 72 -3.09 18.55 -0.92
CA GLY A 72 -3.47 18.94 -2.28
C GLY A 72 -2.31 19.41 -3.17
N HIS A 73 -1.14 19.72 -2.59
CA HIS A 73 0.09 20.13 -3.26
C HIS A 73 1.31 19.20 -3.03
N SER A 74 1.15 18.04 -2.38
CA SER A 74 2.22 17.05 -2.25
C SER A 74 2.41 16.28 -3.57
N SER A 75 3.65 15.88 -3.89
CA SER A 75 3.93 15.09 -5.10
C SER A 75 3.16 13.76 -5.12
N GLU A 76 2.95 13.16 -3.95
CA GLU A 76 2.21 11.91 -3.78
C GLU A 76 0.69 12.12 -3.96
N GLY A 77 0.14 13.23 -3.45
CA GLY A 77 -1.26 13.59 -3.65
C GLY A 77 -1.57 13.92 -5.12
N GLN A 78 -0.66 14.59 -5.82
CA GLN A 78 -0.78 14.80 -7.27
C GLN A 78 -0.74 13.48 -8.04
N ARG A 79 0.20 12.59 -7.70
CA ARG A 79 0.33 11.27 -8.33
C ARG A 79 -0.92 10.41 -8.14
N LEU A 80 -1.56 10.49 -6.97
CA LEU A 80 -2.86 9.84 -6.73
C LEU A 80 -3.94 10.43 -7.64
N ARG A 81 -4.10 11.76 -7.68
CA ARG A 81 -5.11 12.41 -8.53
C ARG A 81 -4.96 12.07 -10.00
N ASP A 82 -3.73 12.08 -10.52
CA ASP A 82 -3.45 11.73 -11.91
C ASP A 82 -3.89 10.30 -12.21
N ARG A 83 -3.58 9.35 -11.31
CA ARG A 83 -4.01 7.95 -11.47
C ARG A 83 -5.52 7.77 -11.35
N LEU A 84 -6.18 8.49 -10.46
CA LEU A 84 -7.64 8.45 -10.35
C LEU A 84 -8.30 8.97 -11.63
N ALA A 85 -7.78 10.06 -12.21
CA ALA A 85 -8.26 10.60 -13.48
C ALA A 85 -8.05 9.62 -14.64
N VAL A 86 -6.88 8.97 -14.72
CA VAL A 86 -6.62 7.92 -15.73
C VAL A 86 -7.55 6.72 -15.54
N ALA A 87 -7.74 6.26 -14.30
CA ALA A 87 -8.65 5.16 -13.98
C ALA A 87 -10.11 5.45 -14.35
N GLU A 88 -10.54 6.70 -14.15
CA GLU A 88 -11.86 7.19 -14.53
C GLU A 88 -12.03 7.24 -16.05
N GLY A 89 -11.05 7.80 -16.78
CA GLY A 89 -11.04 7.80 -18.24
C GLY A 89 -11.07 6.39 -18.85
N ASN A 90 -10.42 5.44 -18.18
CA ASN A 90 -10.39 4.03 -18.57
C ASN A 90 -11.55 3.21 -17.97
N GLY A 91 -12.52 3.82 -17.28
CA GLY A 91 -13.62 3.12 -16.60
C GLY A 91 -14.45 2.19 -17.51
N HIS A 92 -14.47 2.48 -18.82
CA HIS A 92 -15.15 1.70 -19.85
C HIS A 92 -14.45 0.38 -20.22
N LEU A 93 -13.16 0.22 -19.89
CA LEU A 93 -12.42 -1.01 -20.18
C LEU A 93 -12.86 -2.16 -19.26
N PRO A 94 -12.87 -3.42 -19.74
CA PRO A 94 -13.21 -4.59 -18.92
C PRO A 94 -12.47 -4.61 -17.60
N TRP A 95 -13.20 -4.86 -16.52
CA TRP A 95 -12.68 -4.83 -15.16
C TRP A 95 -13.38 -5.88 -14.30
N GLU A 96 -12.58 -6.72 -13.64
CA GLU A 96 -13.03 -7.70 -12.67
C GLU A 96 -12.56 -7.27 -11.27
N SER A 97 -13.52 -6.98 -10.40
CA SER A 97 -13.29 -6.80 -8.98
C SER A 97 -13.97 -7.92 -8.20
N PRO A 98 -13.23 -8.65 -7.34
CA PRO A 98 -13.81 -9.66 -6.45
C PRO A 98 -14.91 -9.11 -5.52
N GLU A 99 -14.89 -7.81 -5.23
CA GLU A 99 -15.76 -7.14 -4.27
C GLU A 99 -16.69 -6.10 -4.91
N GLY A 100 -16.74 -6.05 -6.25
CA GLY A 100 -17.59 -5.11 -6.99
C GLY A 100 -17.06 -3.67 -7.05
N HIS A 101 -15.82 -3.43 -6.63
CA HIS A 101 -15.18 -2.12 -6.72
C HIS A 101 -14.95 -1.70 -8.18
N THR A 102 -15.17 -0.43 -8.47
CA THR A 102 -14.75 0.19 -9.75
C THR A 102 -13.22 0.29 -9.82
N ARG A 103 -12.68 0.45 -11.04
CA ARG A 103 -11.25 0.68 -11.27
C ARG A 103 -10.71 1.84 -10.43
N ARG A 104 -11.43 2.98 -10.41
CA ARG A 104 -11.07 4.17 -9.61
C ARG A 104 -11.02 3.85 -8.11
N GLN A 105 -12.01 3.13 -7.58
CA GLN A 105 -12.04 2.71 -6.18
C GLN A 105 -10.87 1.77 -5.85
N CYS A 106 -10.54 0.81 -6.73
CA CYS A 106 -9.40 -0.07 -6.51
C CYS A 106 -8.05 0.65 -6.53
N VAL A 107 -7.85 1.62 -7.42
CA VAL A 107 -6.64 2.46 -7.41
C VAL A 107 -6.48 3.17 -6.06
N ALA A 108 -7.56 3.69 -5.52
CA ALA A 108 -7.51 4.34 -4.23
C ALA A 108 -7.27 3.38 -3.07
N LEU A 109 -7.91 2.21 -3.07
CA LEU A 109 -7.63 1.15 -2.08
C LEU A 109 -6.15 0.78 -2.06
N LEU A 110 -5.54 0.60 -3.23
CA LEU A 110 -4.12 0.29 -3.36
C LEU A 110 -3.23 1.41 -2.80
N PHE A 111 -3.65 2.66 -2.97
CA PHE A 111 -2.94 3.80 -2.40
C PHE A 111 -3.06 3.87 -0.88
N ILE A 112 -4.26 3.68 -0.32
CA ILE A 112 -4.47 3.65 1.14
C ILE A 112 -3.66 2.50 1.76
N ALA A 113 -3.71 1.30 1.16
CA ALA A 113 -2.91 0.16 1.58
C ALA A 113 -1.41 0.49 1.58
N ARG A 114 -0.93 1.23 0.58
CA ARG A 114 0.46 1.68 0.49
C ARG A 114 0.82 2.65 1.61
N GLU A 115 -0.03 3.62 1.92
CA GLU A 115 0.22 4.56 3.02
C GLU A 115 0.21 3.86 4.38
N LEU A 116 -0.67 2.87 4.60
CA LEU A 116 -0.61 2.02 5.78
C LEU A 116 0.70 1.25 5.86
N ALA A 117 1.14 0.63 4.75
CA ALA A 117 2.40 -0.10 4.68
C ALA A 117 3.63 0.79 4.93
N LYS A 118 3.59 2.07 4.54
CA LYS A 118 4.64 3.05 4.86
C LYS A 118 4.74 3.30 6.36
N ARG A 119 3.61 3.39 7.05
CA ARG A 119 3.49 3.75 8.47
C ARG A 119 3.80 2.59 9.42
N LEU A 120 3.84 1.34 8.94
CA LEU A 120 4.29 0.20 9.76
C LEU A 120 5.71 0.46 10.31
N PRO A 121 6.11 -0.09 11.46
CA PRO A 121 7.48 0.05 11.97
C PRO A 121 8.48 -0.80 11.16
N VAL A 122 9.60 -0.21 10.71
CA VAL A 122 10.74 -0.96 10.11
C VAL A 122 11.60 -1.43 11.27
N VAL A 123 12.00 -2.70 11.32
CA VAL A 123 13.16 -3.07 12.13
C VAL A 123 14.35 -3.26 11.21
N GLY A 124 15.37 -2.43 11.46
CA GLY A 124 16.75 -2.73 11.08
C GLY A 124 17.29 -3.82 11.98
N ALA A 125 18.02 -4.77 11.40
CA ALA A 125 18.76 -5.77 12.15
C ALA A 125 19.68 -5.07 13.17
N GLY A 126 19.31 -5.14 14.45
CA GLY A 126 20.07 -4.61 15.56
C GLY A 126 19.34 -4.90 16.87
N PRO A 127 20.06 -5.34 17.93
CA PRO A 127 19.42 -5.73 19.17
C PRO A 127 18.70 -4.51 19.79
N LEU A 128 17.44 -4.70 20.15
CA LEU A 128 16.62 -3.73 20.91
C LEU A 128 17.00 -3.72 22.40
N LEU A 129 18.30 -3.62 22.70
CA LEU A 129 18.79 -3.38 24.05
C LEU A 129 19.99 -2.42 23.96
N PRO A 130 19.97 -1.24 24.60
CA PRO A 130 21.22 -0.76 25.17
C PRO A 130 21.68 -1.87 26.11
N SER A 131 22.83 -2.46 25.80
CA SER A 131 23.54 -3.38 26.69
C SER A 131 23.44 -2.85 28.11
N LEU A 132 22.77 -3.59 29.00
CA LEU A 132 22.86 -3.35 30.43
C LEU A 132 24.35 -3.23 30.80
N PRO A 133 24.82 -2.14 31.41
CA PRO A 133 25.88 -2.30 32.38
C PRO A 133 25.26 -3.03 33.57
N LEU A 134 25.49 -4.33 33.64
CA LEU A 134 25.46 -5.06 34.90
C LEU A 134 26.61 -4.53 35.77
N THR A 135 26.42 -3.38 36.42
CA THR A 135 27.24 -3.01 37.58
C THR A 135 26.50 -3.45 38.84
N ARG A 136 26.88 -4.64 39.32
CA ARG A 136 26.77 -4.97 40.74
C ARG A 136 27.70 -4.04 41.52
N SER A 137 27.16 -3.32 42.50
CA SER A 137 27.80 -3.03 43.79
C SER A 137 26.69 -2.46 44.68
N THR A 138 26.10 -3.18 45.64
CA THR A 138 26.67 -3.51 46.95
C THR A 138 27.69 -2.48 47.44
N SER A 139 27.22 -1.43 48.11
CA SER A 139 27.51 -1.07 49.51
C SER A 139 26.91 0.29 49.83
#